data_AF-A0A447CQT5-F1
#
_entry.id   AF-A0A447CQT5-F1
#
_cell.length_a   1.000
_cell.length_b   1.000
_cell.length_c   1.000
_cell.angle_alpha   90.00
_cell.angle_beta   90.00
_cell.angle_gamma   90.00
#
_symmetry.space_group_name_H-M   'P 1'
#
loop_
_entity.id
_entity.type
_entity.pdbx_description
1 polymer ?
#
loop_
_entity_poly.entity_id
_entity_poly.type
_entity_poly.pdbx_seq_one_letter_code
_entity_poly.pdbx_strand_id
1 'polypeptide(L)'
;MRARVAGALALLLMVGGCGLLEQPVQKGDKGDPGPPGPAGPAGPPGPPGAPGRGIGLRFAEFSCQQNACSAACEPNERLVNAFAINPAGTFSYEDERSVIYTPPRRGPSGKIVLVCIAP
;
A
#
# COMPACT_ATOMS: atom_id res chain seq x y z
N MET A 1 65.96 25.26 -89.46
CA MET A 1 66.27 24.20 -90.47
C MET A 1 66.74 22.96 -89.74
N ARG A 2 66.38 21.77 -90.26
CA ARG A 2 66.72 20.38 -89.79
C ARG A 2 65.86 19.91 -88.60
N ALA A 3 64.70 19.26 -88.74
CA ALA A 3 64.20 18.15 -89.58
C ALA A 3 64.61 16.74 -89.09
N ARG A 4 63.57 16.02 -88.61
CA ARG A 4 63.37 14.55 -88.52
C ARG A 4 64.11 13.87 -87.35
N VAL A 5 63.51 12.96 -86.59
CA VAL A 5 63.02 11.64 -87.06
C VAL A 5 61.78 11.19 -86.27
N ALA A 6 60.85 10.61 -87.01
CA ALA A 6 59.62 9.96 -86.56
C ALA A 6 59.91 8.59 -85.93
N GLY A 7 59.20 8.26 -84.85
CA GLY A 7 59.20 6.94 -84.24
C GLY A 7 57.84 6.69 -83.60
N ALA A 8 56.86 6.34 -84.43
CA ALA A 8 55.59 5.79 -83.98
C ALA A 8 55.84 4.34 -83.54
N LEU A 9 55.59 4.02 -82.27
CA LEU A 9 55.43 2.65 -81.81
C LEU A 9 54.18 2.54 -80.96
N ALA A 10 53.40 1.55 -81.33
CA ALA A 10 51.98 1.44 -81.13
C ALA A 10 51.61 0.82 -79.78
N LEU A 11 50.36 1.09 -79.40
CA LEU A 11 49.45 0.15 -78.75
C LEU A 11 49.80 -0.30 -77.32
N LEU A 12 49.28 0.44 -76.34
CA LEU A 12 48.88 -0.12 -75.05
C LEU A 12 47.54 0.49 -74.63
N LEU A 13 46.51 -0.36 -74.66
CA LEU A 13 45.18 -0.12 -74.12
C LEU A 13 45.29 0.39 -72.69
N MET A 14 44.87 1.62 -72.44
CA MET A 14 44.60 2.09 -71.08
C MET A 14 43.27 2.83 -71.02
N VAL A 15 42.27 2.03 -70.69
CA VAL A 15 41.14 2.32 -69.80
C VAL A 15 40.23 3.48 -70.23
N GLY A 16 39.13 3.09 -70.89
CA GLY A 16 37.96 3.93 -71.09
C GLY A 16 37.47 4.52 -69.76
N GLY A 17 37.14 5.81 -69.81
CA GLY A 17 36.62 6.56 -68.69
C GLY A 17 35.22 6.13 -68.25
N CYS A 18 34.88 6.61 -67.05
CA CYS A 18 33.54 6.78 -66.51
C CYS A 18 32.60 5.58 -66.58
N GLY A 19 32.87 4.61 -65.71
CA GLY A 19 31.90 3.63 -65.26
C GLY A 19 32.31 3.05 -63.91
N LEU A 20 32.78 3.90 -62.98
CA LEU A 20 32.99 3.46 -61.60
C LEU A 20 31.62 3.18 -60.98
N LEU A 21 31.37 1.89 -60.76
CA LEU A 21 30.68 1.39 -59.58
C LEU A 21 29.26 1.93 -59.40
N GLU A 22 28.33 1.46 -60.24
CA GLU A 22 26.96 1.27 -59.76
C GLU A 22 26.92 0.01 -58.89
N GLN A 23 27.65 0.02 -57.77
CA GLN A 23 27.23 -0.77 -56.63
C GLN A 23 26.02 -0.03 -56.05
N PRO A 24 24.81 -0.63 -56.00
CA PRO A 24 23.74 -0.02 -55.27
C PRO A 24 24.27 0.20 -53.85
N VAL A 25 24.40 1.47 -53.45
CA VAL A 25 24.75 1.83 -52.08
C VAL A 25 23.66 1.24 -51.22
N GLN A 26 23.91 0.07 -50.63
CA GLN A 26 23.06 -0.52 -49.62
C GLN A 26 23.01 0.51 -48.49
N LYS A 27 21.89 1.24 -48.42
CA LYS A 27 21.58 2.10 -47.28
C LYS A 27 21.65 1.19 -46.07
N GLY A 28 22.67 1.41 -45.22
CA GLY A 28 22.84 0.62 -44.01
C GLY A 28 21.52 0.61 -43.23
N ASP A 29 21.13 -0.56 -42.76
CA ASP A 29 19.89 -0.74 -42.02
C ASP A 29 19.82 0.24 -40.84
N LYS A 30 18.62 0.75 -40.56
CA LYS A 30 18.41 1.59 -39.39
C LYS A 30 18.76 0.76 -38.16
N GLY A 31 19.68 1.28 -37.34
CA GLY A 31 20.05 0.64 -36.08
C GLY A 31 18.82 0.40 -35.19
N ASP A 32 18.89 -0.67 -34.39
CA ASP A 32 17.82 -1.06 -33.50
C ASP A 32 17.46 0.06 -32.51
N PRO A 33 16.18 0.14 -32.08
CA PRO A 33 15.80 1.04 -31.00
C PRO A 33 16.65 0.82 -29.75
N GLY A 34 17.04 1.91 -29.09
CA GLY A 34 17.75 1.84 -27.82
C GLY A 34 16.93 1.16 -26.72
N PRO A 35 17.59 0.70 -25.64
CA PRO A 35 16.89 0.08 -24.52
C PRO A 35 15.92 1.08 -23.86
N PRO A 36 14.85 0.59 -23.20
CA PRO A 36 13.99 1.42 -22.37
C PRO A 36 14.79 2.21 -21.33
N GLY A 37 14.33 3.43 -21.03
CA GLY A 37 14.91 4.24 -19.97
C GLY A 37 14.73 3.59 -18.58
N PRO A 38 15.50 4.04 -17.57
CA PRO A 38 15.32 3.57 -16.20
C PRO A 38 13.93 3.93 -15.67
N ALA A 39 13.47 3.17 -14.69
CA ALA A 39 12.25 3.50 -13.95
C ALA A 39 12.37 4.89 -13.29
N GLY A 40 11.25 5.62 -13.24
CA GLY A 40 11.19 6.89 -12.53
C GLY A 40 11.34 6.73 -11.01
N PRO A 41 11.63 7.83 -10.29
CA PRO A 41 11.72 7.79 -8.83
C PRO A 41 10.36 7.45 -8.21
N ALA A 42 10.39 6.94 -6.97
CA ALA A 42 9.18 6.73 -6.19
C ALA A 42 8.42 8.06 -5.97
N GLY A 43 7.09 7.97 -5.91
CA GLY A 43 6.24 9.11 -5.57
C GLY A 43 6.43 9.57 -4.11
N PRO A 44 5.97 10.78 -3.77
CA PRO A 44 6.02 11.26 -2.40
C PRO A 44 5.12 10.42 -1.46
N PRO A 45 5.40 10.42 -0.14
CA PRO A 45 4.48 9.83 0.84
C PRO A 45 3.08 10.44 0.76
N GLY A 46 2.07 9.63 1.08
CA GLY A 46 0.69 10.12 1.22
C GLY A 46 0.51 11.08 2.41
N PRO A 47 -0.59 11.84 2.45
CA PRO A 47 -0.89 12.73 3.57
C PRO A 47 -1.15 11.95 4.86
N PRO A 48 -0.92 12.55 6.05
CA PRO A 48 -1.33 11.98 7.32
C PRO A 48 -2.83 11.67 7.35
N GLY A 49 -3.22 10.63 8.09
CA GLY A 49 -4.62 10.32 8.34
C GLY A 49 -5.33 11.41 9.15
N ALA A 50 -6.65 11.47 9.06
CA ALA A 50 -7.45 12.40 9.86
C ALA A 50 -7.29 12.11 11.36
N PRO A 51 -7.32 13.13 12.24
CA PRO A 51 -7.37 12.91 13.68
C PRO A 51 -8.53 12.00 14.07
N GLY A 52 -8.30 11.09 15.01
CA GLY A 52 -9.37 10.27 15.57
C GLY A 52 -10.45 11.15 16.21
N ARG A 53 -11.72 10.87 15.93
CA ARG A 53 -12.83 11.46 16.69
C ARG A 53 -12.80 10.84 18.08
N GLY A 54 -12.49 11.62 19.10
CA GLY A 54 -12.43 11.15 20.48
C GLY A 54 -13.80 10.64 20.92
N ILE A 55 -14.01 9.32 20.86
CA ILE A 55 -15.12 8.65 21.53
C ILE A 55 -14.70 8.39 22.97
N GLY A 56 -15.40 9.01 23.91
CA GLY A 56 -15.12 8.89 25.34
C GLY A 56 -15.52 7.51 25.85
N LEU A 57 -14.59 6.55 25.78
CA LEU A 57 -14.75 5.24 26.42
C LEU A 57 -14.42 5.37 27.91
N ARG A 58 -15.33 4.90 28.76
CA ARG A 58 -15.18 4.86 30.21
C ARG A 58 -15.30 3.43 30.70
N PHE A 59 -14.47 3.08 31.68
CA PHE A 59 -14.57 1.81 32.39
C PHE A 59 -15.27 2.05 33.73
N ALA A 60 -16.43 1.43 33.92
CA ALA A 60 -17.20 1.49 35.15
C ALA A 60 -17.02 0.17 35.92
N GLU A 61 -16.42 0.23 37.10
CA GLU A 61 -16.14 -0.94 37.93
C GLU A 61 -17.20 -1.16 39.01
N PHE A 62 -17.62 -2.40 39.21
CA PHE A 62 -18.62 -2.81 40.18
C PHE A 62 -18.16 -4.07 40.92
N SER A 63 -18.75 -4.30 42.10
CA SER A 63 -18.57 -5.53 42.88
C SER A 63 -19.95 -6.14 43.19
N CYS A 64 -20.05 -7.46 43.11
CA CYS A 64 -21.28 -8.20 43.42
C CYS A 64 -21.03 -9.15 44.61
N GLN A 65 -21.82 -9.00 45.66
CA GLN A 65 -21.76 -9.87 46.85
C GLN A 65 -22.95 -10.84 46.94
N GLN A 66 -23.81 -10.83 45.92
CA GLN A 66 -25.07 -11.56 45.85
C GLN A 66 -25.04 -12.58 44.70
N ASN A 67 -26.11 -13.34 44.55
CA ASN A 67 -26.23 -14.33 43.47
C ASN A 67 -26.60 -13.70 42.12
N ALA A 68 -26.97 -12.43 42.10
CA ALA A 68 -27.23 -11.64 40.91
C ALA A 68 -27.10 -10.15 41.27
N CYS A 69 -26.49 -9.34 40.41
CA CYS A 69 -26.35 -7.91 40.62
C CYS A 69 -26.57 -7.13 39.33
N SER A 70 -27.31 -6.03 39.41
CA SER A 70 -27.45 -5.07 38.32
C SER A 70 -26.25 -4.13 38.28
N ALA A 71 -25.71 -3.89 37.09
CA ALA A 71 -24.68 -2.88 36.86
C ALA A 71 -25.03 -2.09 35.59
N ALA A 72 -24.79 -0.78 35.61
CA ALA A 72 -25.22 0.12 34.53
C ALA A 72 -24.20 1.23 34.26
N CYS A 73 -24.13 1.67 33.01
CA CYS A 73 -23.44 2.90 32.60
C CYS A 73 -24.14 4.16 33.15
N GLU A 74 -23.56 5.36 32.93
CA GLU A 74 -24.18 6.64 33.32
C GLU A 74 -25.30 7.08 32.38
N PRO A 75 -26.33 7.84 32.81
CA PRO A 75 -27.56 8.10 32.04
C PRO A 75 -27.33 8.51 30.57
N ASN A 76 -26.26 9.25 30.31
CA ASN A 76 -25.85 9.74 29.00
C ASN A 76 -24.85 8.83 28.28
N GLU A 77 -24.69 7.57 28.67
CA GLU A 77 -23.77 6.61 28.06
C GLU A 77 -24.50 5.37 27.55
N ARG A 78 -23.87 4.70 26.59
CA ARG A 78 -24.30 3.41 26.05
C ARG A 78 -23.31 2.32 26.44
N LEU A 79 -23.82 1.11 26.67
CA LEU A 79 -23.00 -0.05 26.96
C LEU A 79 -22.37 -0.60 25.68
N VAL A 80 -21.04 -0.70 25.68
CA VAL A 80 -20.26 -1.30 24.59
C VAL A 80 -19.91 -2.74 24.91
N ASN A 81 -19.51 -3.02 26.15
CA ASN A 81 -19.13 -4.36 26.57
C ASN A 81 -19.25 -4.51 28.09
N ALA A 82 -19.40 -5.74 28.57
CA ALA A 82 -19.34 -6.08 29.98
C ALA A 82 -18.52 -7.36 30.20
N PHE A 83 -17.64 -7.36 31.20
CA PHE A 83 -16.87 -8.54 31.57
C PHE A 83 -16.64 -8.60 33.08
N ALA A 84 -16.40 -9.81 33.58
CA ALA A 84 -16.06 -10.05 34.99
C ALA A 84 -14.71 -10.76 35.08
N ILE A 85 -13.88 -10.30 36.00
CA ILE A 85 -12.60 -10.92 36.32
C ILE A 85 -12.76 -11.66 37.65
N ASN A 86 -12.64 -13.00 37.62
CA ASN A 86 -12.55 -13.89 38.78
C ASN A 86 -13.67 -13.75 39.84
N PRO A 87 -14.77 -14.52 39.79
CA PRO A 87 -15.09 -15.55 38.80
C PRO A 87 -15.73 -14.97 37.54
N ALA A 88 -15.46 -15.60 36.40
CA ALA A 88 -16.30 -15.40 35.22
C ALA A 88 -17.74 -15.84 35.55
N GLY A 89 -18.72 -15.09 35.10
CA GLY A 89 -20.15 -15.39 35.29
C GLY A 89 -20.92 -15.09 34.02
N THR A 90 -22.24 -15.12 34.10
CA THR A 90 -23.09 -14.77 32.96
C THR A 90 -23.52 -13.32 33.05
N PHE A 91 -23.64 -12.68 31.89
CA PHE A 91 -24.22 -11.35 31.74
C PHE A 91 -25.48 -11.45 30.90
N SER A 92 -26.60 -10.98 31.44
CA SER A 92 -27.83 -10.76 30.66
C SER A 92 -28.06 -9.27 30.51
N TYR A 93 -28.22 -8.82 29.27
CA TYR A 93 -28.48 -7.42 28.94
C TYR A 93 -29.95 -7.11 29.17
N GLU A 94 -30.24 -6.14 30.04
CA GLU A 94 -31.62 -5.69 30.27
C GLU A 94 -32.02 -4.61 29.28
N ASP A 95 -31.09 -3.70 28.97
CA ASP A 95 -31.27 -2.60 28.03
C ASP A 95 -29.91 -2.16 27.44
N GLU A 96 -29.88 -1.02 26.74
CA GLU A 96 -28.67 -0.48 26.12
C GLU A 96 -27.63 0.08 27.11
N ARG A 97 -27.92 0.08 28.41
CA ARG A 97 -27.06 0.69 29.44
C ARG A 97 -26.71 -0.24 30.58
N SER A 98 -27.44 -1.34 30.76
CA SER A 98 -27.39 -2.13 31.98
C SER A 98 -27.42 -3.63 31.71
N VAL A 99 -26.80 -4.35 32.64
CA VAL A 99 -26.68 -5.80 32.64
C VAL A 99 -26.98 -6.33 34.03
N ILE A 100 -27.52 -7.54 34.08
CA ILE A 100 -27.48 -8.37 35.27
C ILE A 100 -26.29 -9.33 35.14
N TYR A 101 -25.39 -9.26 36.12
CA TYR A 101 -24.33 -10.23 36.30
C TYR A 101 -24.78 -11.32 37.28
N THR A 102 -24.62 -12.59 36.88
CA THR A 102 -24.89 -13.75 37.72
C THR A 102 -23.58 -14.54 37.92
N PRO A 103 -22.99 -14.56 39.13
CA PRO A 103 -21.80 -15.35 39.41
C PRO A 103 -22.11 -16.85 39.39
N PRO A 104 -21.13 -17.70 39.04
CA PRO A 104 -21.31 -19.17 38.97
C PRO A 104 -21.42 -19.82 40.36
N ARG A 105 -20.98 -19.14 41.42
CA ARG A 105 -21.08 -19.58 42.81
C ARG A 105 -21.40 -18.40 43.71
N ARG A 106 -22.06 -18.66 44.84
CA ARG A 106 -22.26 -17.64 45.87
C ARG A 106 -20.92 -17.24 46.48
N GLY A 107 -20.70 -15.94 46.61
CA GLY A 107 -19.49 -15.36 47.16
C GLY A 107 -19.21 -13.98 46.57
N PRO A 108 -18.18 -13.29 47.03
CA PRO A 108 -17.73 -12.07 46.38
C PRO A 108 -17.37 -12.39 44.93
N SER A 109 -18.06 -11.77 43.99
CA SER A 109 -17.52 -11.66 42.65
C SER A 109 -16.25 -10.83 42.72
N GLY A 110 -15.30 -11.10 41.84
CA GLY A 110 -14.24 -10.14 41.58
C GLY A 110 -14.78 -8.88 40.89
N LYS A 111 -13.92 -8.25 40.10
CA LYS A 111 -14.25 -6.98 39.44
C LYS A 111 -15.16 -7.21 38.25
N ILE A 112 -16.34 -6.59 38.28
CA ILE A 112 -17.22 -6.44 37.12
C ILE A 112 -16.87 -5.12 36.45
N VAL A 113 -16.68 -5.12 35.13
CA VAL A 113 -16.31 -3.93 34.37
C VAL A 113 -17.29 -3.76 33.22
N LEU A 114 -17.94 -2.60 33.17
CA LEU A 114 -18.70 -2.15 32.01
C LEU A 114 -17.83 -1.17 31.22
N VAL A 115 -17.76 -1.37 29.91
CA VAL A 115 -17.18 -0.43 28.96
C VAL A 115 -18.34 0.40 28.43
N CYS A 116 -18.34 1.67 28.79
CA CYS A 116 -19.39 2.62 28.46
C CYS A 116 -18.85 3.64 27.45
N ILE A 117 -19.71 4.13 26.57
CA ILE A 117 -19.37 5.17 25.60
C ILE A 117 -20.32 6.35 25.76
N ALA A 118 -19.76 7.55 25.91
CA ALA A 118 -20.51 8.79 25.74
C ALA A 118 -20.79 8.98 24.23
N PRO A 119 -22.06 9.12 23.82
CA PRO A 119 -22.46 9.40 22.44
C PRO A 119 -22.01 10.79 21.97
#